data_AF-A0AAU3BN43-F1
#
_entry.id   AF-A0AAU3BN43-F1
#
_cell.length_a   1.000
_cell.length_b   1.000
_cell.length_c   1.000
_cell.angle_alpha   90.00
_cell.angle_beta   90.00
_cell.angle_gamma   90.00
#
_symmetry.space_group_name_H-M   'P 1'
#
loop_
_entity.id
_entity.type
_entity.pdbx_description
1 polymer ?
#
loop_
_entity_poly.entity_id
_entity_poly.type
_entity_poly.pdbx_seq_one_letter_code
_entity_poly.pdbx_strand_id
1 'polypeptide(L)'
;MSPLRRLLAGAAAAAAALGGLTAAAPPAAAADSGTFSVLTYNVAGLPDGISSAPTPRGSSTTTIGGRISPYDIVHVEEDFNYHANLYAADAAHPYRTPTSGGAGIGSGLNSLSKIPYDTDDFERVGWNACQLDSGDCLTPKGFTFMRERLAEGVYVDFYNVHTNAGTSDGDLAARADNLDQLTAFIGTHSAGNAIVVMGDTNTRYTRSGDTIAEFAAANGLTDAWVRLVRGGTPPAKGSDALVCDQTGATVPNTCEVVDKILYRGSKLVTLDATGYDNEHARFLTTDGLMLSDHDPISAAFSWSRNADFQLSDQFGGPHGDHFNDIAKVPAGARPTTVSLSSGARVDRMGLTLSDGTTLAHGGTGGIAASLTLGSGEYITSVQLCQGVKDGHTRIFSARFTTNLGRALAGGTTTPDCVTRTAPTGGQIAGFHGRAGTEVDKIGVIYTRR
;
A
#
# COMPACT_ATOMS: atom_id res chain seq x y z
N MET A 1 -35.24 -42.59 -53.90
CA MET A 1 -34.70 -42.49 -55.27
C MET A 1 -34.23 -41.07 -55.50
N SER A 2 -33.03 -40.97 -56.05
CA SER A 2 -32.29 -39.82 -56.55
C SER A 2 -31.55 -38.87 -55.57
N PRO A 3 -30.29 -38.51 -55.89
CA PRO A 3 -29.25 -38.23 -54.90
C PRO A 3 -28.34 -37.01 -55.29
N LEU A 4 -27.16 -36.88 -54.64
CA LEU A 4 -26.01 -36.00 -54.98
C LEU A 4 -26.23 -34.46 -54.88
N ARG A 5 -25.31 -33.60 -54.42
CA ARG A 5 -23.84 -33.65 -54.40
C ARG A 5 -23.27 -32.57 -53.46
N ARG A 6 -22.13 -32.92 -52.84
CA ARG A 6 -21.20 -32.12 -52.04
C ARG A 6 -20.67 -30.84 -52.74
N LEU A 7 -20.31 -29.85 -51.92
CA LEU A 7 -19.12 -28.96 -52.00
C LEU A 7 -19.12 -28.11 -50.71
N LEU A 8 -18.41 -28.47 -49.64
CA LEU A 8 -17.00 -28.13 -49.31
C LEU A 8 -16.60 -26.68 -49.60
N ALA A 9 -16.62 -25.85 -48.55
CA ALA A 9 -15.66 -24.77 -48.33
C ALA A 9 -15.44 -24.64 -46.81
N GLY A 10 -14.29 -25.11 -46.35
CA GLY A 10 -13.88 -25.02 -44.95
C GLY A 10 -13.37 -23.62 -44.63
N ALA A 11 -13.93 -22.99 -43.60
CA ALA A 11 -13.29 -21.89 -42.90
C ALA A 11 -12.59 -22.49 -41.66
N ALA A 12 -11.29 -22.74 -41.77
CA ALA A 12 -10.46 -23.00 -40.60
C ALA A 12 -10.30 -21.66 -39.86
N ALA A 13 -11.11 -21.44 -38.82
CA ALA A 13 -10.87 -20.36 -37.88
C ALA A 13 -9.63 -20.75 -37.04
N ALA A 14 -8.49 -20.17 -37.36
CA ALA A 14 -7.32 -20.21 -36.50
C ALA A 14 -7.63 -19.42 -35.23
N ALA A 15 -7.95 -20.12 -34.15
CA ALA A 15 -7.95 -19.53 -32.81
C ALA A 15 -6.49 -19.25 -32.44
N ALA A 16 -6.03 -18.02 -32.71
CA ALA A 16 -4.79 -17.52 -32.14
C ALA A 16 -4.99 -17.44 -30.63
N ALA A 17 -4.47 -18.42 -29.90
CA ALA A 17 -4.27 -18.30 -28.47
C ALA A 17 -3.28 -17.14 -28.25
N LEU A 18 -3.81 -15.96 -27.96
CA LEU A 18 -3.05 -14.88 -27.34
C LEU A 18 -2.69 -15.38 -25.93
N GLY A 19 -1.62 -16.16 -25.86
CA GLY A 19 -0.89 -16.35 -24.62
C GLY A 19 -0.45 -14.97 -24.18
N GLY A 20 -1.13 -14.43 -23.16
CA GLY A 20 -0.69 -13.22 -22.49
C GLY A 20 0.73 -13.47 -22.01
N LEU A 21 1.71 -12.90 -22.72
CA LEU A 21 3.02 -12.67 -22.17
C LEU A 21 2.80 -11.69 -21.02
N THR A 22 2.62 -12.22 -19.81
CA THR A 22 2.89 -11.45 -18.60
C THR A 22 4.37 -11.08 -18.71
N ALA A 23 4.64 -9.87 -19.17
CA ALA A 23 5.96 -9.30 -19.02
C ALA A 23 6.21 -9.28 -17.50
N ALA A 24 7.02 -10.22 -17.03
CA ALA A 24 7.55 -10.15 -15.68
C ALA A 24 8.17 -8.76 -15.54
N ALA A 25 7.70 -7.99 -14.55
CA ALA A 25 8.29 -6.69 -14.26
C ALA A 25 9.82 -6.89 -14.18
N PRO A 26 10.63 -6.03 -14.82
CA PRO A 26 12.07 -6.14 -14.71
C PRO A 26 12.42 -6.18 -13.21
N PRO A 27 13.35 -7.06 -12.78
CA PRO A 27 13.74 -7.11 -11.39
C PRO A 27 14.19 -5.71 -10.98
N ALA A 28 13.44 -5.06 -10.09
CA ALA A 28 13.89 -3.81 -9.51
C ALA A 28 15.27 -4.07 -8.93
N ALA A 29 16.23 -3.18 -9.23
CA ALA A 29 17.57 -3.30 -8.70
C ALA A 29 17.49 -3.42 -7.16
N ALA A 30 18.34 -4.27 -6.59
CA ALA A 30 18.52 -4.36 -5.14
C ALA A 30 19.13 -3.04 -4.64
N ALA A 31 18.26 -2.05 -4.41
CA ALA A 31 18.62 -0.76 -3.86
C ALA A 31 18.45 -0.80 -2.34
N ASP A 32 19.46 -0.27 -1.64
CA ASP A 32 19.44 -0.17 -0.17
C ASP A 32 19.04 1.22 0.31
N SER A 33 18.84 2.16 -0.62
CA SER A 33 18.36 3.51 -0.33
C SER A 33 17.84 4.15 -1.61
N GLY A 34 17.07 5.21 -1.44
CA GLY A 34 16.58 6.01 -2.56
C GLY A 34 15.76 7.19 -2.08
N THR A 35 15.11 7.83 -3.04
CA THR A 35 14.18 8.93 -2.80
C THR A 35 12.93 8.74 -3.64
N PHE A 36 11.81 9.28 -3.18
CA PHE A 36 10.60 9.41 -3.98
C PHE A 36 9.84 10.66 -3.56
N SER A 37 8.97 11.15 -4.42
CA SER A 37 8.10 12.30 -4.19
C SER A 37 6.64 11.88 -4.26
N VAL A 38 5.80 12.52 -3.46
CA VAL A 38 4.37 12.23 -3.39
C VAL A 38 3.55 13.49 -3.61
N LEU A 39 2.32 13.32 -4.10
CA LEU A 39 1.29 14.35 -4.17
C LEU A 39 -0.03 13.77 -3.65
N THR A 40 -0.73 14.51 -2.81
CA THR A 40 -2.16 14.29 -2.50
C THR A 40 -2.96 15.47 -3.02
N TYR A 41 -4.09 15.18 -3.68
CA TYR A 41 -4.90 16.24 -4.27
C TYR A 41 -6.37 15.82 -4.40
N ASN A 42 -7.25 16.47 -3.64
CA ASN A 42 -8.68 16.47 -3.96
C ASN A 42 -8.91 17.22 -5.28
N VAL A 43 -9.32 16.51 -6.33
CA VAL A 43 -9.46 17.05 -7.70
C VAL A 43 -10.85 17.59 -8.01
N ALA A 44 -11.77 17.58 -7.03
CA ALA A 44 -13.14 18.08 -7.13
C ALA A 44 -13.91 17.53 -8.34
N GLY A 45 -13.78 16.23 -8.62
CA GLY A 45 -14.27 15.56 -9.83
C GLY A 45 -15.77 15.26 -9.84
N LEU A 46 -16.57 15.91 -8.99
CA LEU A 46 -18.02 15.96 -9.11
C LEU A 46 -18.47 16.64 -10.42
N PRO A 47 -19.64 16.33 -10.99
CA PRO A 47 -20.19 17.03 -12.15
C PRO A 47 -20.19 18.57 -11.99
N ASP A 48 -19.94 19.30 -13.08
CA ASP A 48 -19.83 20.78 -13.10
C ASP A 48 -20.97 21.53 -12.38
N GLY A 49 -22.20 21.00 -12.42
CA GLY A 49 -23.36 21.64 -11.78
C GLY A 49 -23.44 21.50 -10.26
N ILE A 50 -22.58 20.67 -9.64
CA ILE A 50 -22.57 20.43 -8.20
C ILE A 50 -21.18 20.53 -7.56
N SER A 51 -20.10 20.59 -8.36
CA SER A 51 -18.75 20.80 -7.85
C SER A 51 -18.57 22.23 -7.32
N SER A 52 -17.81 22.37 -6.25
CA SER A 52 -17.45 23.65 -5.63
C SER A 52 -16.27 24.35 -6.31
N ALA A 53 -15.58 23.65 -7.23
CA ALA A 53 -14.38 24.20 -7.85
C ALA A 53 -14.69 25.32 -8.87
N PRO A 54 -13.81 26.33 -8.98
CA PRO A 54 -14.13 27.59 -9.67
C PRO A 54 -14.05 27.51 -11.21
N THR A 55 -13.60 26.37 -11.76
CA THR A 55 -13.28 26.19 -13.18
C THR A 55 -13.97 24.95 -13.75
N PRO A 56 -14.20 24.84 -15.08
CA PRO A 56 -14.85 23.68 -15.68
C PRO A 56 -14.08 22.38 -15.40
N ARG A 57 -14.77 21.34 -14.93
CA ARG A 57 -14.15 20.12 -14.40
C ARG A 57 -13.45 19.29 -15.43
N GLY A 58 -13.99 19.14 -16.64
CA GLY A 58 -13.35 18.35 -17.70
C GLY A 58 -11.98 18.90 -18.10
N SER A 59 -11.89 20.19 -18.42
CA SER A 59 -10.61 20.82 -18.80
C SER A 59 -9.65 20.94 -17.62
N SER A 60 -10.16 21.19 -16.42
CA SER A 60 -9.32 21.29 -15.22
C SER A 60 -8.73 19.94 -14.84
N THR A 61 -9.53 18.88 -14.81
CA THR A 61 -9.06 17.51 -14.53
C THR A 61 -8.06 17.03 -15.58
N THR A 62 -8.27 17.36 -16.86
CA THR A 62 -7.28 17.09 -17.93
C THR A 62 -5.96 17.82 -17.65
N THR A 63 -6.04 19.09 -17.23
CA THR A 63 -4.84 19.88 -16.88
C THR A 63 -4.13 19.33 -15.66
N ILE A 64 -4.87 18.90 -14.63
CA ILE A 64 -4.33 18.24 -13.45
C ILE A 64 -3.56 16.98 -13.88
N GLY A 65 -4.16 16.11 -14.68
CA GLY A 65 -3.51 14.88 -15.16
C GLY A 65 -2.20 15.14 -15.92
N GLY A 66 -2.13 16.23 -16.69
CA GLY A 66 -0.88 16.65 -17.35
C GLY A 66 0.20 17.21 -16.41
N ARG A 67 -0.18 17.71 -15.23
CA ARG A 67 0.72 18.40 -14.30
C ARG A 67 1.21 17.56 -13.13
N ILE A 68 0.63 16.38 -12.91
CA ILE A 68 1.07 15.46 -11.85
C ILE A 68 2.33 14.65 -12.21
N SER A 69 2.78 14.69 -13.47
CA SER A 69 3.96 13.94 -13.95
C SER A 69 5.26 14.09 -13.12
N PRO A 70 5.56 15.23 -12.47
CA PRO A 70 6.77 15.37 -11.67
C PRO A 70 6.82 14.48 -10.40
N TYR A 71 5.68 14.07 -9.84
CA TYR A 71 5.62 13.31 -8.59
C TYR A 71 5.72 11.81 -8.87
N ASP A 72 6.21 11.01 -7.92
CA ASP A 72 6.38 9.56 -8.14
C ASP A 72 5.13 8.76 -7.75
N ILE A 73 4.43 9.20 -6.71
CA ILE A 73 3.19 8.58 -6.21
C ILE A 73 2.16 9.68 -6.01
N VAL A 74 1.01 9.56 -6.64
CA VAL A 74 -0.06 10.55 -6.63
C VAL A 74 -1.32 9.91 -6.10
N HIS A 75 -1.84 10.41 -5.00
CA HIS A 75 -3.17 10.11 -4.49
C HIS A 75 -4.11 11.23 -4.91
N VAL A 76 -5.22 10.84 -5.51
CA VAL A 76 -6.31 11.77 -5.84
C VAL A 76 -7.58 11.38 -5.11
N GLU A 77 -8.26 12.40 -4.63
CA GLU A 77 -9.54 12.32 -3.95
C GLU A 77 -10.60 13.05 -4.77
N GLU A 78 -11.87 12.68 -4.61
CA GLU A 78 -12.97 13.11 -5.48
C GLU A 78 -12.74 12.86 -6.98
N ASP A 79 -11.90 11.89 -7.34
CA ASP A 79 -11.73 11.47 -8.72
C ASP A 79 -12.91 10.58 -9.17
N PHE A 80 -14.03 11.24 -9.44
CA PHE A 80 -15.31 10.63 -9.79
C PHE A 80 -15.56 10.64 -11.30
N ASN A 81 -16.26 11.66 -11.80
CA ASN A 81 -16.90 11.65 -13.12
C ASN A 81 -15.92 11.99 -14.26
N TYR A 82 -14.76 12.55 -13.95
CA TYR A 82 -13.74 12.99 -14.92
C TYR A 82 -12.46 12.13 -14.87
N HIS A 83 -12.52 10.96 -14.23
CA HIS A 83 -11.40 10.01 -14.13
C HIS A 83 -10.72 9.70 -15.47
N ALA A 84 -11.52 9.50 -16.52
CA ALA A 84 -10.99 9.23 -17.85
C ALA A 84 -10.14 10.40 -18.40
N ASN A 85 -10.49 11.64 -18.08
CA ASN A 85 -9.71 12.82 -18.44
C ASN A 85 -8.37 12.86 -17.70
N LEU A 86 -8.40 12.60 -16.38
CA LEU A 86 -7.20 12.56 -15.55
C LEU A 86 -6.20 11.51 -16.09
N TYR A 87 -6.68 10.28 -16.28
CA TYR A 87 -5.85 9.16 -16.69
C TYR A 87 -5.39 9.26 -18.15
N ALA A 88 -6.19 9.84 -19.05
CA ALA A 88 -5.78 10.04 -20.44
C ALA A 88 -4.69 11.12 -20.58
N ALA A 89 -4.68 12.12 -19.69
CA ALA A 89 -3.70 13.20 -19.71
C ALA A 89 -2.39 12.85 -19.01
N ASP A 90 -2.43 11.98 -17.99
CA ASP A 90 -1.20 11.46 -17.38
C ASP A 90 -0.51 10.44 -18.29
N ALA A 91 0.77 10.66 -18.54
CA ALA A 91 1.62 9.73 -19.30
C ALA A 91 2.78 9.16 -18.45
N ALA A 92 2.93 9.61 -17.20
CA ALA A 92 4.12 9.32 -16.39
C ALA A 92 3.96 8.09 -15.49
N HIS A 93 2.75 7.76 -15.06
CA HIS A 93 2.52 6.74 -14.03
C HIS A 93 1.96 5.43 -14.63
N PRO A 94 2.80 4.41 -14.90
CA PRO A 94 2.34 3.14 -15.48
C PRO A 94 1.54 2.26 -14.51
N TYR A 95 1.66 2.47 -13.20
CA TYR A 95 0.95 1.70 -12.19
C TYR A 95 -0.21 2.51 -11.64
N ARG A 96 -1.44 2.08 -11.90
CA ARG A 96 -2.64 2.85 -11.55
C ARG A 96 -3.72 1.95 -10.98
N THR A 97 -4.41 2.44 -9.96
CA THR A 97 -5.56 1.73 -9.40
C THR A 97 -6.76 1.85 -10.33
N PRO A 98 -7.64 0.83 -10.39
CA PRO A 98 -8.91 0.95 -11.10
C PRO A 98 -9.88 1.88 -10.35
N THR A 99 -10.66 2.66 -11.12
CA THR A 99 -11.77 3.45 -10.56
C THR A 99 -12.87 2.58 -10.00
N SER A 100 -13.48 3.04 -8.91
CA SER A 100 -14.70 2.47 -8.33
C SER A 100 -16.00 3.02 -8.94
N GLY A 101 -15.92 3.93 -9.92
CA GLY A 101 -17.08 4.57 -10.54
C GLY A 101 -17.24 6.05 -10.19
N GLY A 102 -18.27 6.67 -10.76
CA GLY A 102 -18.59 8.10 -10.54
C GLY A 102 -19.25 8.38 -9.19
N ALA A 103 -19.57 9.64 -8.95
CA ALA A 103 -20.17 10.10 -7.70
C ALA A 103 -21.48 9.35 -7.39
N GLY A 104 -21.65 8.93 -6.14
CA GLY A 104 -22.79 8.13 -5.67
C GLY A 104 -22.62 6.61 -5.84
N ILE A 105 -21.56 6.17 -6.53
CA ILE A 105 -21.24 4.75 -6.70
C ILE A 105 -19.81 4.46 -6.27
N GLY A 106 -18.86 5.30 -6.69
CA GLY A 106 -17.44 5.15 -6.39
C GLY A 106 -16.99 5.99 -5.20
N SER A 107 -15.85 5.60 -4.64
CA SER A 107 -15.18 6.31 -3.53
C SER A 107 -14.51 7.62 -3.92
N GLY A 108 -14.19 7.80 -5.22
CA GLY A 108 -13.39 8.92 -5.69
C GLY A 108 -11.91 8.82 -5.31
N LEU A 109 -11.46 7.68 -4.79
CA LEU A 109 -10.09 7.44 -4.36
C LEU A 109 -9.35 6.61 -5.40
N ASN A 110 -8.33 7.21 -6.01
CA ASN A 110 -7.45 6.55 -6.97
C ASN A 110 -5.99 6.93 -6.72
N SER A 111 -5.09 6.04 -7.11
CA SER A 111 -3.65 6.24 -7.00
C SER A 111 -2.97 6.01 -8.35
N LEU A 112 -2.01 6.87 -8.67
CA LEU A 112 -1.13 6.77 -9.83
C LEU A 112 0.32 6.74 -9.34
N SER A 113 1.11 5.79 -9.81
CA SER A 113 2.47 5.57 -9.35
C SER A 113 3.44 5.24 -10.48
N LYS A 114 4.67 5.73 -10.34
CA LYS A 114 5.85 5.31 -11.11
C LYS A 114 6.48 4.05 -10.53
N ILE A 115 6.14 3.73 -9.28
CA ILE A 115 6.65 2.59 -8.53
C ILE A 115 5.62 1.45 -8.65
N PRO A 116 6.07 0.20 -8.87
CA PRO A 116 5.16 -0.94 -8.87
C PRO A 116 4.63 -1.20 -7.47
N TYR A 117 3.33 -1.42 -7.36
CA TYR A 117 2.69 -1.91 -6.14
C TYR A 117 2.28 -3.37 -6.27
N ASP A 118 2.15 -4.04 -5.12
CA ASP A 118 1.62 -5.39 -5.04
C ASP A 118 0.11 -5.38 -5.31
N THR A 119 -0.29 -5.79 -6.50
CA THR A 119 -1.71 -5.75 -6.93
C THR A 119 -2.60 -6.68 -6.11
N ASP A 120 -2.03 -7.70 -5.47
CA ASP A 120 -2.76 -8.59 -4.56
C ASP A 120 -3.08 -7.90 -3.22
N ASP A 121 -2.37 -6.83 -2.86
CA ASP A 121 -2.54 -6.10 -1.60
C ASP A 121 -3.26 -4.75 -1.82
N PHE A 122 -3.97 -4.55 -2.93
CA PHE A 122 -4.82 -3.36 -3.11
C PHE A 122 -6.21 -3.56 -2.51
N GLU A 123 -6.59 -2.71 -1.55
CA GLU A 123 -7.89 -2.75 -0.90
C GLU A 123 -8.56 -1.36 -0.90
N ARG A 124 -9.90 -1.35 -0.96
CA ARG A 124 -10.72 -0.15 -0.86
C ARG A 124 -11.77 -0.36 0.23
N VAL A 125 -11.75 0.51 1.23
CA VAL A 125 -12.56 0.35 2.45
C VAL A 125 -13.44 1.58 2.61
N GLY A 126 -14.75 1.36 2.70
CA GLY A 126 -15.71 2.42 3.00
C GLY A 126 -15.73 2.75 4.50
N TRP A 127 -16.03 4.00 4.82
CA TRP A 127 -16.22 4.41 6.21
C TRP A 127 -17.47 3.77 6.82
N ASN A 128 -17.36 3.36 8.09
CA ASN A 128 -18.49 2.85 8.86
C ASN A 128 -19.42 3.98 9.33
N ALA A 129 -18.88 5.19 9.47
CA ALA A 129 -19.58 6.38 9.95
C ALA A 129 -19.47 7.52 8.92
N CYS A 130 -20.57 8.21 8.70
CA CYS A 130 -20.68 9.42 7.89
C CYS A 130 -21.78 10.30 8.45
N GLN A 131 -21.71 11.59 8.16
CA GLN A 131 -22.72 12.58 8.52
C GLN A 131 -23.57 12.93 7.28
N LEU A 132 -24.89 12.99 7.46
CA LEU A 132 -25.84 13.09 6.33
C LEU A 132 -25.94 14.49 5.73
N ASP A 133 -25.86 15.55 6.55
CA ASP A 133 -26.10 16.93 6.13
C ASP A 133 -24.91 17.56 5.40
N SER A 134 -23.73 16.98 5.51
CA SER A 134 -22.54 17.32 4.72
C SER A 134 -22.49 16.62 3.35
N GLY A 135 -23.45 15.73 3.05
CA GLY A 135 -23.50 14.95 1.80
C GLY A 135 -22.49 13.81 1.75
N ASP A 136 -21.67 13.60 2.78
CA ASP A 136 -20.63 12.56 2.84
C ASP A 136 -21.20 11.14 2.73
N CYS A 137 -22.42 10.92 3.23
CA CYS A 137 -23.12 9.64 3.10
C CYS A 137 -23.68 9.36 1.69
N LEU A 138 -23.65 10.33 0.78
CA LEU A 138 -24.22 10.18 -0.57
C LEU A 138 -23.28 9.49 -1.55
N THR A 139 -22.03 9.26 -1.16
CA THR A 139 -21.02 8.53 -1.94
C THR A 139 -20.16 7.68 -0.98
N PRO A 140 -19.62 6.52 -1.39
CA PRO A 140 -18.87 5.66 -0.48
C PRO A 140 -17.46 6.20 -0.20
N LYS A 141 -17.35 7.29 0.57
CA LYS A 141 -16.08 7.80 1.10
C LYS A 141 -15.39 6.74 1.93
N GLY A 142 -14.06 6.85 2.03
CA GLY A 142 -13.26 5.79 2.61
C GLY A 142 -11.77 6.05 2.57
N PHE A 143 -11.04 4.95 2.50
CA PHE A 143 -9.63 4.93 2.16
C PHE A 143 -9.30 3.79 1.19
N THR A 144 -8.17 3.91 0.49
CA THR A 144 -7.53 2.76 -0.17
C THR A 144 -6.23 2.42 0.54
N PHE A 145 -5.82 1.16 0.41
CA PHE A 145 -4.53 0.64 0.86
C PHE A 145 -3.81 0.03 -0.34
N MET A 146 -2.51 0.28 -0.47
CA MET A 146 -1.64 -0.37 -1.44
C MET A 146 -0.23 -0.52 -0.88
N ARG A 147 0.48 -1.58 -1.30
CA ARG A 147 1.87 -1.84 -0.89
C ARG A 147 2.83 -1.54 -2.04
N GLU A 148 3.51 -0.39 -1.97
CA GLU A 148 4.50 0.04 -2.96
C GLU A 148 5.82 -0.68 -2.75
N ARG A 149 6.42 -1.18 -3.85
CA ARG A 149 7.68 -1.92 -3.86
C ARG A 149 8.83 -1.03 -4.32
N LEU A 150 9.50 -0.37 -3.36
CA LEU A 150 10.64 0.52 -3.61
C LEU A 150 11.85 -0.22 -4.20
N ALA A 151 12.10 -1.43 -3.68
CA ALA A 151 13.12 -2.36 -4.16
C ALA A 151 12.71 -3.79 -3.78
N GLU A 152 13.47 -4.81 -4.21
CA GLU A 152 13.23 -6.19 -3.75
C GLU A 152 13.18 -6.27 -2.22
N GLY A 153 12.08 -6.78 -1.68
CA GLY A 153 11.88 -6.90 -0.23
C GLY A 153 11.78 -5.59 0.56
N VAL A 154 11.76 -4.42 -0.11
CA VAL A 154 11.61 -3.11 0.54
C VAL A 154 10.26 -2.52 0.14
N TYR A 155 9.36 -2.47 1.12
CA TYR A 155 7.98 -2.05 0.93
C TYR A 155 7.61 -0.86 1.82
N VAL A 156 6.75 0.01 1.29
CA VAL A 156 6.06 1.05 2.03
C VAL A 156 4.57 0.92 1.76
N ASP A 157 3.78 0.92 2.82
CA ASP A 157 2.33 0.83 2.74
C ASP A 157 1.75 2.24 2.56
N PHE A 158 0.94 2.45 1.53
CA PHE A 158 0.34 3.73 1.20
C PHE A 158 -1.17 3.72 1.42
N TYR A 159 -1.68 4.79 2.01
CA TYR A 159 -3.10 5.01 2.26
C TYR A 159 -3.57 6.28 1.59
N ASN A 160 -4.57 6.18 0.69
CA ASN A 160 -5.31 7.33 0.16
C ASN A 160 -6.56 7.52 1.00
N VAL A 161 -6.77 8.69 1.60
CA VAL A 161 -7.80 8.91 2.61
C VAL A 161 -8.67 10.10 2.24
N HIS A 162 -9.98 9.95 2.30
CA HIS A 162 -10.91 11.09 2.26
C HIS A 162 -11.98 10.93 3.35
N THR A 163 -11.78 11.57 4.50
CA THR A 163 -12.71 11.49 5.65
C THR A 163 -13.88 12.46 5.51
N ASN A 164 -14.89 12.33 6.39
CA ASN A 164 -16.07 13.19 6.45
C ASN A 164 -15.73 14.69 6.40
N ALA A 165 -16.40 15.47 5.55
CA ALA A 165 -16.23 16.92 5.45
C ALA A 165 -17.00 17.66 6.54
N GLY A 166 -16.99 18.99 6.53
CA GLY A 166 -17.83 19.80 7.42
C GLY A 166 -17.32 19.97 8.86
N THR A 167 -18.06 20.76 9.64
CA THR A 167 -17.67 21.19 11.00
C THR A 167 -18.80 21.15 12.03
N SER A 168 -19.95 20.56 11.70
CA SER A 168 -20.99 20.27 12.70
C SER A 168 -20.49 19.24 13.72
N ASP A 169 -21.11 19.14 14.89
CA ASP A 169 -20.72 18.12 15.89
C ASP A 169 -20.78 16.70 15.30
N GLY A 170 -21.74 16.43 14.40
CA GLY A 170 -21.84 15.16 13.68
C GLY A 170 -20.67 14.91 12.74
N ASP A 171 -20.20 15.95 12.03
CA ASP A 171 -19.02 15.86 11.15
C ASP A 171 -17.75 15.54 11.93
N LEU A 172 -17.54 16.23 13.06
CA LEU A 172 -16.39 16.02 13.93
C LEU A 172 -16.38 14.59 14.48
N ALA A 173 -17.55 14.09 14.92
CA ALA A 173 -17.69 12.71 15.42
C ALA A 173 -17.45 11.67 14.31
N ALA A 174 -18.04 11.85 13.13
CA ALA A 174 -17.84 10.93 12.01
C ALA A 174 -16.36 10.88 11.57
N ARG A 175 -15.67 12.02 11.48
CA ARG A 175 -14.22 12.03 11.19
C ARG A 175 -13.40 11.33 12.25
N ALA A 176 -13.71 11.50 13.53
CA ALA A 176 -13.00 10.81 14.60
C ALA A 176 -13.14 9.28 14.43
N ASP A 177 -14.36 8.80 14.18
CA ASP A 177 -14.63 7.38 13.90
C ASP A 177 -13.90 6.88 12.63
N ASN A 178 -13.79 7.72 11.59
CA ASN A 178 -13.04 7.38 10.37
C ASN A 178 -11.53 7.14 10.68
N LEU A 179 -10.92 8.03 11.46
CA LEU A 179 -9.51 7.91 11.84
C LEU A 179 -9.26 6.75 12.82
N ASP A 180 -10.22 6.42 13.68
CA ASP A 180 -10.17 5.23 14.54
C ASP A 180 -10.30 3.93 13.73
N GLN A 181 -11.18 3.90 12.73
CA GLN A 181 -11.29 2.78 11.78
C GLN A 181 -9.97 2.57 11.02
N LEU A 182 -9.35 3.65 10.53
CA LEU A 182 -8.06 3.57 9.85
C LEU A 182 -6.94 3.11 10.79
N THR A 183 -6.94 3.55 12.05
CA THR A 183 -6.00 3.07 13.08
C THR A 183 -6.11 1.56 13.29
N ALA A 184 -7.33 1.04 13.40
CA ALA A 184 -7.56 -0.40 13.51
C ALA A 184 -7.05 -1.16 12.28
N PHE A 185 -7.30 -0.62 11.07
CA PHE A 185 -6.84 -1.22 9.82
C PHE A 185 -5.30 -1.24 9.70
N ILE A 186 -4.63 -0.13 10.04
CA ILE A 186 -3.16 -0.04 10.09
C ILE A 186 -2.59 -1.09 11.06
N GLY A 187 -3.25 -1.30 12.20
CA GLY A 187 -2.85 -2.29 13.20
C GLY A 187 -2.85 -3.72 12.68
N THR A 188 -3.73 -4.06 11.72
CA THR A 188 -3.83 -5.41 11.15
C THR A 188 -3.05 -5.60 9.85
N HIS A 189 -2.89 -4.55 9.03
CA HIS A 189 -2.29 -4.68 7.67
C HIS A 189 -0.81 -4.27 7.60
N SER A 190 -0.38 -3.37 8.51
CA SER A 190 0.91 -2.69 8.41
C SER A 190 1.73 -2.76 9.70
N ALA A 191 1.44 -3.75 10.54
CA ALA A 191 2.28 -4.05 11.70
C ALA A 191 3.72 -4.36 11.25
N GLY A 192 4.68 -3.55 11.71
CA GLY A 192 6.09 -3.71 11.34
C GLY A 192 6.50 -3.13 9.98
N ASN A 193 5.57 -2.54 9.22
CA ASN A 193 5.87 -1.89 7.94
C ASN A 193 6.02 -0.38 8.07
N ALA A 194 6.77 0.21 7.14
CA ALA A 194 6.81 1.65 6.94
C ALA A 194 5.52 2.07 6.22
N ILE A 195 5.01 3.26 6.52
CA ILE A 195 3.71 3.73 6.07
C ILE A 195 3.78 5.19 5.62
N VAL A 196 3.01 5.52 4.58
CA VAL A 196 2.58 6.89 4.25
C VAL A 196 1.05 6.93 4.20
N VAL A 197 0.45 7.81 5.00
CA VAL A 197 -0.97 8.15 4.96
C VAL A 197 -1.09 9.54 4.36
N MET A 198 -1.75 9.66 3.20
CA MET A 198 -1.95 10.97 2.57
C MET A 198 -3.33 11.10 1.95
N GLY A 199 -3.89 12.29 2.03
CA GLY A 199 -5.24 12.55 1.58
C GLY A 199 -5.86 13.80 2.19
N ASP A 200 -7.04 14.16 1.69
CA ASP A 200 -7.98 15.06 2.34
C ASP A 200 -8.54 14.45 3.64
N THR A 201 -7.85 14.73 4.74
CA THR A 201 -8.29 14.29 6.07
C THR A 201 -9.40 15.17 6.64
N ASN A 202 -9.82 16.24 5.95
CA ASN A 202 -10.77 17.24 6.46
C ASN A 202 -10.47 17.78 7.88
N THR A 203 -9.25 17.55 8.39
CA THR A 203 -8.86 17.85 9.77
C THR A 203 -7.91 19.03 9.85
N ARG A 204 -7.97 19.73 10.99
CA ARG A 204 -7.00 20.75 11.39
C ARG A 204 -6.51 20.48 12.81
N TYR A 205 -5.21 20.58 13.04
CA TYR A 205 -4.64 20.58 14.38
C TYR A 205 -5.25 21.66 15.26
N THR A 206 -5.53 22.84 14.70
CA THR A 206 -6.11 23.94 15.49
C THR A 206 -7.58 23.73 15.84
N ARG A 207 -8.32 22.85 15.13
CA ARG A 207 -9.76 22.66 15.37
C ARG A 207 -9.98 21.75 16.58
N SER A 208 -10.74 22.25 17.57
CA SER A 208 -10.93 21.58 18.86
C SER A 208 -11.55 20.19 18.79
N GLY A 209 -12.40 19.91 17.79
CA GLY A 209 -13.02 18.59 17.63
C GLY A 209 -12.28 17.63 16.70
N ASP A 210 -11.17 18.04 16.08
CA ASP A 210 -10.39 17.15 15.22
C ASP A 210 -9.42 16.28 16.01
N THR A 211 -9.22 15.04 15.55
CA THR A 211 -8.41 14.01 16.23
C THR A 211 -7.13 13.64 15.49
N ILE A 212 -6.65 14.49 14.58
CA ILE A 212 -5.48 14.18 13.73
C ILE A 212 -4.18 14.01 14.53
N ALA A 213 -4.00 14.76 15.61
CA ALA A 213 -2.85 14.61 16.49
C ALA A 213 -2.89 13.28 17.26
N GLU A 214 -4.08 12.89 17.74
CA GLU A 214 -4.33 11.63 18.41
C GLU A 214 -4.15 10.44 17.45
N PHE A 215 -4.66 10.54 16.23
CA PHE A 215 -4.44 9.56 15.16
C PHE A 215 -2.95 9.38 14.85
N ALA A 216 -2.22 10.48 14.67
CA ALA A 216 -0.79 10.43 14.42
C ALA A 216 -0.04 9.75 15.58
N ALA A 217 -0.35 10.12 16.83
CA ALA A 217 0.27 9.55 18.02
C ALA A 217 -0.03 8.05 18.18
N ALA A 218 -1.29 7.63 18.01
CA ALA A 218 -1.71 6.24 18.14
C ALA A 218 -1.00 5.32 17.12
N ASN A 219 -0.68 5.86 15.95
CA ASN A 219 -0.01 5.14 14.88
C ASN A 219 1.50 5.44 14.81
N GLY A 220 2.08 6.21 15.72
CA GLY A 220 3.49 6.58 15.66
C GLY A 220 3.89 7.29 14.37
N LEU A 221 2.98 8.07 13.79
CA LEU A 221 3.17 8.81 12.56
C LEU A 221 3.73 10.20 12.84
N THR A 222 4.54 10.69 11.92
CA THR A 222 5.00 12.08 11.82
C THR A 222 4.31 12.75 10.64
N ASP A 223 3.77 13.94 10.84
CA ASP A 223 3.25 14.77 9.75
C ASP A 223 4.39 15.56 9.10
N ALA A 224 4.51 15.48 7.77
CA ALA A 224 5.57 16.15 7.00
C ALA A 224 5.53 17.68 7.17
N TRP A 225 4.35 18.28 7.18
CA TRP A 225 4.17 19.72 7.41
C TRP A 225 4.62 20.10 8.82
N VAL A 226 4.19 19.33 9.82
CA VAL A 226 4.59 19.58 11.21
C VAL A 226 6.10 19.46 11.36
N ARG A 227 6.71 18.42 10.77
CA ARG A 227 8.15 18.17 10.88
C ARG A 227 8.99 19.26 10.21
N LEU A 228 8.64 19.64 8.99
CA LEU A 228 9.48 20.49 8.13
C LEU A 228 9.14 21.98 8.23
N VAL A 229 7.87 22.32 8.45
CA VAL A 229 7.41 23.72 8.50
C VAL A 229 7.22 24.20 9.93
N ARG A 230 6.76 23.33 10.84
CA ARG A 230 6.47 23.66 12.24
C ARG A 230 7.56 23.26 13.23
N GLY A 231 8.72 22.81 12.75
CA GLY A 231 9.84 22.42 13.61
C GLY A 231 9.56 21.21 14.50
N GLY A 232 8.65 20.32 14.09
CA GLY A 232 8.28 19.10 14.79
C GLY A 232 7.23 19.28 15.90
N THR A 233 6.71 20.49 16.11
CA THR A 233 5.65 20.73 17.10
C THR A 233 4.35 21.13 16.40
N PRO A 234 3.27 20.32 16.48
CA PRO A 234 2.01 20.67 15.85
C PRO A 234 1.38 21.90 16.53
N PRO A 235 0.50 22.65 15.84
CA PRO A 235 -0.32 23.67 16.49
C PRO A 235 -1.09 23.13 17.68
N ALA A 236 -1.34 23.98 18.68
CA ALA A 236 -2.14 23.58 19.84
C ALA A 236 -3.60 23.37 19.43
N LYS A 237 -4.20 22.27 19.90
CA LYS A 237 -5.61 21.96 19.69
C LYS A 237 -6.50 23.04 20.30
N GLY A 238 -7.41 23.58 19.49
CA GLY A 238 -8.28 24.69 19.87
C GLY A 238 -7.65 26.08 19.80
N SER A 239 -6.41 26.22 19.30
CA SER A 239 -5.83 27.53 19.01
C SER A 239 -6.46 28.20 17.78
N ASP A 240 -6.14 29.49 17.56
CA ASP A 240 -6.62 30.24 16.41
C ASP A 240 -6.28 29.53 15.09
N ALA A 241 -7.23 29.54 14.15
CA ALA A 241 -7.06 28.91 12.86
C ALA A 241 -5.91 29.58 12.07
N LEU A 242 -5.05 28.74 11.49
CA LEU A 242 -3.97 29.18 10.62
C LEU A 242 -4.49 29.26 9.18
N VAL A 243 -5.22 30.33 8.88
CA VAL A 243 -5.92 30.48 7.60
C VAL A 243 -4.93 30.73 6.45
N CYS A 244 -5.15 30.06 5.32
CA CYS A 244 -4.40 30.28 4.09
C CYS A 244 -4.99 31.47 3.32
N ASP A 245 -4.13 32.38 2.87
CA ASP A 245 -4.52 33.42 1.91
C ASP A 245 -4.37 32.88 0.49
N GLN A 246 -5.51 32.59 -0.15
CA GLN A 246 -5.60 32.06 -1.51
C GLN A 246 -5.74 33.14 -2.58
N THR A 247 -5.58 34.43 -2.23
CA THR A 247 -5.73 35.53 -3.20
C THR A 247 -4.48 35.79 -4.04
N GLY A 248 -3.32 35.24 -3.61
CA GLY A 248 -2.04 35.40 -4.29
C GLY A 248 -1.76 34.31 -5.32
N ALA A 249 -0.71 34.49 -6.12
CA ALA A 249 -0.21 33.46 -7.06
C ALA A 249 0.50 32.28 -6.35
N THR A 250 0.70 32.36 -5.04
CA THR A 250 1.34 31.37 -4.18
C THR A 250 0.63 31.35 -2.83
N VAL A 251 0.44 30.16 -2.25
CA VAL A 251 -0.01 29.99 -0.87
C VAL A 251 1.19 29.57 -0.02
N PRO A 252 1.55 30.29 1.06
CA PRO A 252 2.71 29.95 1.86
C PRO A 252 2.45 28.68 2.68
N ASN A 253 3.49 27.84 2.83
CA ASN A 253 3.41 26.61 3.62
C ASN A 253 3.11 26.84 5.11
N THR A 254 3.17 28.07 5.62
CA THR A 254 2.97 28.39 7.04
C THR A 254 1.53 28.30 7.53
N CYS A 255 0.55 28.39 6.63
CA CYS A 255 -0.85 28.20 6.96
C CYS A 255 -1.20 26.70 7.08
N GLU A 256 -2.36 26.40 7.65
CA GLU A 256 -2.84 25.03 7.77
C GLU A 256 -3.87 24.70 6.69
N VAL A 257 -3.69 23.55 6.03
CA VAL A 257 -4.63 22.93 5.10
C VAL A 257 -5.19 21.63 5.70
N VAL A 258 -6.24 21.07 5.09
CA VAL A 258 -6.88 19.83 5.55
C VAL A 258 -6.27 18.56 4.94
N ASP A 259 -5.60 18.72 3.80
CA ASP A 259 -4.84 17.68 3.12
C ASP A 259 -3.52 17.43 3.87
N LYS A 260 -3.29 16.19 4.31
CA LYS A 260 -2.13 15.84 5.15
C LYS A 260 -1.27 14.78 4.48
N ILE A 261 0.01 14.75 4.85
CA ILE A 261 0.94 13.67 4.52
C ILE A 261 1.62 13.25 5.82
N LEU A 262 1.20 12.12 6.37
CA LEU A 262 1.74 11.52 7.58
C LEU A 262 2.54 10.26 7.23
N TYR A 263 3.61 9.97 7.96
CA TYR A 263 4.48 8.84 7.66
C TYR A 263 5.13 8.24 8.90
N ARG A 264 5.56 6.99 8.80
CA ARG A 264 6.50 6.37 9.74
C ARG A 264 7.43 5.40 9.02
N GLY A 265 8.66 5.29 9.50
CA GLY A 265 9.56 4.20 9.14
C GLY A 265 9.18 2.88 9.82
N SER A 266 10.05 1.90 9.69
CA SER A 266 10.00 0.62 10.37
C SER A 266 11.40 0.19 10.81
N LYS A 267 11.49 -0.97 11.47
CA LYS A 267 12.79 -1.57 11.80
C LYS A 267 13.63 -1.92 10.55
N LEU A 268 12.97 -2.19 9.43
CA LEU A 268 13.61 -2.45 8.14
C LEU A 268 13.90 -1.17 7.36
N VAL A 269 12.98 -0.21 7.36
CA VAL A 269 13.03 0.96 6.47
C VAL A 269 13.07 2.24 7.29
N THR A 270 14.19 2.96 7.24
CA THR A 270 14.20 4.37 7.63
C THR A 270 13.51 5.17 6.53
N LEU A 271 12.57 6.03 6.89
CA LEU A 271 11.79 6.84 5.97
C LEU A 271 11.66 8.24 6.56
N ASP A 272 12.17 9.24 5.87
CA ASP A 272 12.23 10.62 6.33
C ASP A 272 11.69 11.57 5.27
N ALA A 273 10.79 12.48 5.66
CA ALA A 273 10.38 13.58 4.79
C ALA A 273 11.52 14.60 4.68
N THR A 274 11.91 14.92 3.45
CA THR A 274 13.00 15.84 3.10
C THR A 274 12.50 17.12 2.43
N GLY A 275 11.24 17.16 2.03
CA GLY A 275 10.59 18.33 1.43
C GLY A 275 9.09 18.30 1.67
N TYR A 276 8.49 19.49 1.71
CA TYR A 276 7.05 19.70 1.80
C TYR A 276 6.72 20.97 1.02
N ASP A 277 5.68 20.94 0.21
CA ASP A 277 5.20 22.14 -0.47
C ASP A 277 3.69 22.13 -0.67
N ASN A 278 3.09 23.32 -0.56
CA ASN A 278 1.78 23.61 -1.13
C ASN A 278 1.99 23.99 -2.60
N GLU A 279 1.55 23.11 -3.49
CA GLU A 279 1.81 23.19 -4.92
C GLU A 279 0.85 24.15 -5.66
N HIS A 280 0.11 24.99 -4.94
CA HIS A 280 -0.86 25.96 -5.46
C HIS A 280 -0.44 26.60 -6.79
N ALA A 281 0.75 27.21 -6.82
CA ALA A 281 1.25 27.93 -7.99
C ALA A 281 1.39 27.04 -9.24
N ARG A 282 1.66 25.74 -9.06
CA ARG A 282 1.77 24.78 -10.16
C ARG A 282 0.41 24.32 -10.66
N PHE A 283 -0.68 24.56 -9.94
CA PHE A 283 -2.03 24.08 -10.26
C PHE A 283 -3.04 25.21 -10.46
N LEU A 284 -2.57 26.34 -11.01
CA LEU A 284 -3.42 27.42 -11.51
C LEU A 284 -3.64 27.33 -13.03
N THR A 285 -4.80 27.76 -13.49
CA THR A 285 -5.03 28.08 -14.89
C THR A 285 -4.14 29.26 -15.32
N THR A 286 -4.07 29.53 -16.63
CA THR A 286 -3.27 30.65 -17.16
C THR A 286 -3.74 32.03 -16.68
N ASP A 287 -5.00 32.15 -16.29
CA ASP A 287 -5.63 33.33 -15.69
C ASP A 287 -5.58 33.33 -14.15
N GLY A 288 -4.86 32.38 -13.54
CA GLY A 288 -4.60 32.36 -12.10
C GLY A 288 -5.72 31.77 -11.24
N LEU A 289 -6.67 31.04 -11.84
CA LEU A 289 -7.75 30.36 -11.11
C LEU A 289 -7.30 28.96 -10.69
N MET A 290 -7.77 28.50 -9.53
CA MET A 290 -7.48 27.14 -9.06
C MET A 290 -8.13 26.09 -9.96
N LEU A 291 -7.40 24.98 -10.20
CA LEU A 291 -7.92 23.84 -10.96
C LEU A 291 -8.87 22.95 -10.12
N SER A 292 -8.79 23.04 -8.79
CA SER A 292 -9.69 22.44 -7.82
C SER A 292 -10.09 23.49 -6.78
N ASP A 293 -10.97 23.16 -5.85
CA ASP A 293 -11.22 23.95 -4.64
C ASP A 293 -10.21 23.67 -3.51
N HIS A 294 -9.38 22.64 -3.68
CA HIS A 294 -8.24 22.34 -2.80
C HIS A 294 -6.90 22.80 -3.38
N ASP A 295 -5.93 23.01 -2.49
CA ASP A 295 -4.52 23.15 -2.86
C ASP A 295 -3.86 21.77 -2.86
N PRO A 296 -3.10 21.39 -3.90
CA PRO A 296 -2.35 20.13 -3.90
C PRO A 296 -1.17 20.18 -2.94
N ILE A 297 -0.97 19.13 -2.15
CA ILE A 297 0.12 19.06 -1.18
C ILE A 297 1.12 17.99 -1.58
N SER A 298 2.40 18.36 -1.63
CA SER A 298 3.49 17.44 -1.96
C SER A 298 4.44 17.23 -0.79
N ALA A 299 5.10 16.08 -0.80
CA ALA A 299 6.26 15.84 0.05
C ALA A 299 7.33 15.04 -0.73
N ALA A 300 8.59 15.25 -0.36
CA ALA A 300 9.70 14.43 -0.81
C ALA A 300 10.19 13.57 0.34
N PHE A 301 10.59 12.34 0.02
CA PHE A 301 11.09 11.37 0.98
C PHE A 301 12.46 10.84 0.59
N SER A 302 13.31 10.62 1.58
CA SER A 302 14.46 9.72 1.49
C SER A 302 14.18 8.45 2.28
N TRP A 303 14.66 7.32 1.78
CA TRP A 303 14.57 6.05 2.48
C TRP A 303 15.88 5.28 2.45
N SER A 304 16.10 4.45 3.47
CA SER A 304 17.19 3.47 3.50
C SER A 304 16.79 2.20 4.22
N ARG A 305 17.25 1.06 3.70
CA ARG A 305 17.10 -0.25 4.32
C ARG A 305 18.14 -0.41 5.43
N ASN A 306 17.69 -0.89 6.59
CA ASN A 306 18.57 -1.31 7.67
C ASN A 306 19.43 -2.50 7.21
N ALA A 307 20.76 -2.35 7.23
CA ALA A 307 21.69 -3.32 6.68
C ALA A 307 21.74 -4.65 7.47
N ASP A 308 21.20 -4.70 8.69
CA ASP A 308 21.12 -5.93 9.48
C ASP A 308 20.02 -6.89 9.02
N PHE A 309 19.07 -6.39 8.21
CA PHE A 309 17.92 -7.14 7.75
C PHE A 309 17.76 -7.01 6.23
N GLN A 310 17.45 -8.12 5.57
CA GLN A 310 16.98 -8.11 4.19
C GLN A 310 15.72 -8.95 4.12
N LEU A 311 14.69 -8.49 3.42
CA LEU A 311 13.50 -9.31 3.14
C LEU A 311 13.57 -9.82 1.71
N SER A 312 12.98 -10.98 1.45
CA SER A 312 12.69 -11.39 0.08
C SER A 312 11.37 -10.79 -0.40
N ASP A 313 11.15 -10.77 -1.71
CA ASP A 313 9.80 -10.64 -2.24
C ASP A 313 8.89 -11.78 -1.70
N GLN A 314 7.63 -11.45 -1.50
CA GLN A 314 6.61 -12.43 -1.12
C GLN A 314 6.23 -13.32 -2.31
N PHE A 315 5.67 -14.49 -2.04
CA PHE A 315 5.16 -15.44 -3.02
C PHE A 315 3.87 -16.07 -2.48
N GLY A 316 2.84 -16.19 -3.31
CA GLY A 316 1.49 -16.56 -2.87
C GLY A 316 0.45 -15.53 -3.32
N GLY A 317 -0.74 -15.54 -2.71
CA GLY A 317 -1.87 -14.71 -3.13
C GLY A 317 -2.51 -13.83 -2.05
N PRO A 318 -3.58 -13.09 -2.40
CA PRO A 318 -4.15 -11.98 -1.62
C PRO A 318 -5.01 -12.41 -0.42
N HIS A 319 -4.95 -13.69 -0.01
CA HIS A 319 -5.84 -14.22 1.02
C HIS A 319 -5.18 -14.23 2.39
N GLY A 320 -5.98 -14.46 3.44
CA GLY A 320 -5.49 -14.50 4.81
C GLY A 320 -5.09 -13.13 5.36
N ASP A 321 -4.74 -13.14 6.65
CA ASP A 321 -4.39 -11.94 7.41
C ASP A 321 -2.90 -11.63 7.26
N HIS A 322 -2.55 -10.35 7.23
CA HIS A 322 -1.17 -9.90 7.13
C HIS A 322 -0.37 -10.23 8.40
N PHE A 323 0.91 -10.55 8.21
CA PHE A 323 1.88 -10.62 9.30
C PHE A 323 3.27 -10.18 8.85
N ASN A 324 4.05 -9.69 9.80
CA ASN A 324 5.47 -9.39 9.61
C ASN A 324 6.24 -9.62 10.91
N ASP A 325 7.21 -10.52 10.90
CA ASP A 325 8.01 -10.86 12.08
C ASP A 325 9.10 -9.83 12.41
N ILE A 326 9.35 -8.84 11.54
CA ILE A 326 10.55 -7.99 11.64
C ILE A 326 10.72 -7.34 13.02
N ALA A 327 9.63 -6.92 13.67
CA ALA A 327 9.68 -6.35 15.02
C ALA A 327 10.27 -7.34 16.05
N LYS A 328 9.94 -8.64 15.91
CA LYS A 328 10.34 -9.74 16.81
C LYS A 328 11.70 -10.35 16.46
N VAL A 329 12.23 -10.11 15.27
CA VAL A 329 13.52 -10.68 14.82
C VAL A 329 14.68 -9.73 15.21
N PRO A 330 15.55 -10.06 16.18
CA PRO A 330 16.73 -9.24 16.48
C PRO A 330 17.77 -9.27 15.34
N ALA A 331 18.64 -8.27 15.28
CA ALA A 331 19.80 -8.30 14.39
C ALA A 331 20.67 -9.51 14.75
N GLY A 332 21.11 -10.27 13.74
CA GLY A 332 21.85 -11.50 13.97
C GLY A 332 21.01 -12.67 14.53
N ALA A 333 19.67 -12.60 14.46
CA ALA A 333 18.79 -13.67 14.95
C ALA A 333 19.18 -15.03 14.36
N ARG A 334 19.26 -16.04 15.23
CA ARG A 334 19.62 -17.41 14.88
C ARG A 334 18.46 -18.36 15.17
N PRO A 335 17.84 -18.98 14.17
CA PRO A 335 16.91 -20.08 14.42
C PRO A 335 17.63 -21.28 15.06
N THR A 336 16.96 -21.93 16.00
CA THR A 336 17.35 -23.23 16.56
C THR A 336 16.43 -24.35 16.06
N THR A 337 15.22 -24.01 15.61
CA THR A 337 14.25 -24.95 15.08
C THR A 337 13.49 -24.32 13.93
N VAL A 338 13.26 -25.10 12.86
CA VAL A 338 12.24 -24.82 11.84
C VAL A 338 11.12 -25.83 11.96
N SER A 339 9.87 -25.37 11.87
CA SER A 339 8.66 -26.18 11.97
C SER A 339 7.74 -25.95 10.79
N LEU A 340 7.07 -27.02 10.36
CA LEU A 340 6.10 -27.00 9.27
C LEU A 340 4.94 -27.92 9.65
N SER A 341 3.71 -27.44 9.54
CA SER A 341 2.51 -28.28 9.50
C SER A 341 1.98 -28.30 8.09
N SER A 342 1.79 -29.49 7.52
CA SER A 342 1.32 -29.63 6.15
C SER A 342 0.48 -30.89 5.94
N GLY A 343 -0.56 -30.77 5.14
CA GLY A 343 -1.22 -31.88 4.45
C GLY A 343 -0.89 -31.83 2.95
N ALA A 344 -1.91 -31.63 2.12
CA ALA A 344 -1.72 -31.37 0.69
C ALA A 344 -1.13 -29.97 0.42
N ARG A 345 -1.33 -29.03 1.35
CA ARG A 345 -0.83 -27.65 1.35
C ARG A 345 -0.06 -27.37 2.65
N VAL A 346 0.56 -26.20 2.75
CA VAL A 346 1.20 -25.75 3.98
C VAL A 346 0.17 -25.08 4.88
N ASP A 347 -0.20 -25.76 5.96
CA ASP A 347 -1.13 -25.25 6.95
C ASP A 347 -0.46 -24.21 7.86
N ARG A 348 0.80 -24.45 8.25
CA ARG A 348 1.55 -23.59 9.18
C ARG A 348 3.05 -23.62 8.95
N MET A 349 3.71 -22.48 9.06
CA MET A 349 5.17 -22.35 9.12
C MET A 349 5.61 -21.77 10.45
N GLY A 350 6.81 -22.11 10.90
CA GLY A 350 7.39 -21.45 12.07
C GLY A 350 8.89 -21.63 12.27
N LEU A 351 9.44 -20.74 13.10
CA LEU A 351 10.81 -20.76 13.60
C LEU A 351 10.81 -20.58 15.12
N THR A 352 11.77 -21.20 15.79
CA THR A 352 12.16 -20.84 17.15
C THR A 352 13.57 -20.26 17.09
N LEU A 353 13.76 -19.06 17.64
CA LEU A 353 15.04 -18.38 17.70
C LEU A 353 15.81 -18.78 18.96
N SER A 354 17.12 -18.55 18.96
CA SER A 354 18.01 -18.92 20.07
C SER A 354 17.73 -18.20 21.39
N ASP A 355 16.99 -17.09 21.35
CA ASP A 355 16.51 -16.37 22.54
C ASP A 355 15.17 -16.89 23.07
N GLY A 356 14.60 -17.93 22.44
CA GLY A 356 13.31 -18.51 22.79
C GLY A 356 12.11 -17.88 22.07
N THR A 357 12.31 -16.83 21.26
CA THR A 357 11.23 -16.24 20.46
C THR A 357 10.67 -17.27 19.49
N THR A 358 9.34 -17.45 19.49
CA THR A 358 8.63 -18.30 18.54
C THR A 358 7.90 -17.45 17.52
N LEU A 359 8.12 -17.77 16.24
CA LEU A 359 7.49 -17.15 15.09
C LEU A 359 6.68 -18.24 14.41
N ALA A 360 5.37 -18.06 14.25
CA ALA A 360 4.55 -19.09 13.62
C ALA A 360 3.29 -18.51 12.99
N HIS A 361 3.02 -18.86 11.74
CA HIS A 361 1.95 -18.30 10.92
C HIS A 361 1.20 -19.40 10.16
N GLY A 362 -0.12 -19.25 10.03
CA GLY A 362 -1.02 -20.26 9.50
C GLY A 362 -1.86 -20.94 10.59
N GLY A 363 -2.71 -21.88 10.16
CA GLY A 363 -3.72 -22.51 11.00
C GLY A 363 -3.22 -23.71 11.81
N THR A 364 -4.17 -24.45 12.38
CA THR A 364 -3.91 -25.62 13.23
C THR A 364 -4.00 -26.96 12.50
N GLY A 365 -4.17 -26.94 11.17
CA GLY A 365 -4.27 -28.12 10.34
C GLY A 365 -2.92 -28.79 10.05
N GLY A 366 -2.97 -29.78 9.16
CA GLY A 366 -1.78 -30.50 8.69
C GLY A 366 -1.13 -31.42 9.73
N ILE A 367 -0.10 -32.15 9.29
CA ILE A 367 0.75 -32.97 10.16
C ILE A 367 1.98 -32.15 10.49
N ALA A 368 2.24 -31.94 11.79
CA ALA A 368 3.38 -31.18 12.27
C ALA A 368 4.68 -31.97 12.12
N ALA A 369 5.71 -31.32 11.60
CA ALA A 369 7.08 -31.77 11.52
C ALA A 369 8.03 -30.64 11.92
N SER A 370 9.20 -30.98 12.42
CA SER A 370 10.21 -29.99 12.78
C SER A 370 11.62 -30.51 12.55
N LEU A 371 12.55 -29.57 12.42
CA LEU A 371 13.97 -29.82 12.29
C LEU A 371 14.72 -28.94 13.30
N THR A 372 15.27 -29.56 14.32
CA THR A 372 16.21 -28.91 15.24
C THR A 372 17.56 -28.74 14.53
N LEU A 373 18.07 -27.52 14.53
CA LEU A 373 19.33 -27.13 13.92
C LEU A 373 20.48 -27.41 14.89
N GLY A 374 21.51 -28.09 14.40
CA GLY A 374 22.72 -28.38 15.17
C GLY A 374 23.61 -27.15 15.39
N SER A 375 24.70 -27.34 16.12
CA SER A 375 25.71 -26.28 16.28
C SER A 375 26.30 -25.88 14.93
N GLY A 376 26.32 -24.57 14.64
CA GLY A 376 26.78 -24.02 13.36
C GLY A 376 25.86 -24.30 12.16
N GLU A 377 24.71 -24.94 12.38
CA GLU A 377 23.70 -25.16 11.34
C GLU A 377 22.76 -23.96 11.23
N TYR A 378 22.45 -23.57 10.00
CA TYR A 378 21.54 -22.48 9.68
C TYR A 378 20.79 -22.75 8.38
N ILE A 379 19.64 -22.11 8.23
CA ILE A 379 18.77 -22.24 7.07
C ILE A 379 19.32 -21.36 5.94
N THR A 380 19.66 -21.99 4.82
CA THR A 380 20.25 -21.32 3.63
C THR A 380 19.20 -20.96 2.60
N SER A 381 18.12 -21.74 2.49
CA SER A 381 17.08 -21.47 1.49
C SER A 381 15.74 -22.10 1.86
N VAL A 382 14.68 -21.59 1.24
CA VAL A 382 13.36 -22.21 1.19
C VAL A 382 12.88 -22.25 -0.26
N GLN A 383 12.49 -23.43 -0.73
CA GLN A 383 11.71 -23.56 -1.95
C GLN A 383 10.23 -23.57 -1.57
N LEU A 384 9.44 -22.75 -2.26
CA LEU A 384 8.01 -22.56 -2.05
C LEU A 384 7.30 -22.87 -3.36
N CYS A 385 6.20 -23.59 -3.31
CA CYS A 385 5.37 -23.81 -4.50
C CYS A 385 3.92 -23.44 -4.18
N GLN A 386 3.26 -22.72 -5.09
CA GLN A 386 1.90 -22.24 -4.91
C GLN A 386 0.92 -22.93 -5.85
N GLY A 387 -0.36 -22.83 -5.54
CA GLY A 387 -1.44 -23.31 -6.40
C GLY A 387 -2.79 -22.76 -5.93
N VAL A 388 -3.84 -23.08 -6.68
CA VAL A 388 -5.20 -22.63 -6.36
C VAL A 388 -6.00 -23.76 -5.73
N LYS A 389 -6.65 -23.48 -4.60
CA LYS A 389 -7.62 -24.36 -3.95
C LYS A 389 -8.90 -23.57 -3.69
N ASP A 390 -10.02 -24.05 -4.27
CA ASP A 390 -11.35 -23.46 -4.09
C ASP A 390 -11.38 -21.94 -4.39
N GLY A 391 -10.66 -21.53 -5.43
CA GLY A 391 -10.54 -20.12 -5.83
C GLY A 391 -9.50 -19.31 -5.05
N HIS A 392 -8.83 -19.89 -4.06
CA HIS A 392 -7.81 -19.22 -3.25
C HIS A 392 -6.40 -19.69 -3.63
N THR A 393 -5.50 -18.75 -3.94
CA THR A 393 -4.07 -19.05 -4.10
C THR A 393 -3.44 -19.31 -2.74
N ARG A 394 -2.71 -20.42 -2.60
CA ARG A 394 -2.09 -20.85 -1.34
C ARG A 394 -0.70 -21.43 -1.56
N ILE A 395 0.09 -21.49 -0.50
CA ILE A 395 1.35 -22.23 -0.50
C ILE A 395 1.06 -23.73 -0.38
N PHE A 396 1.31 -24.44 -1.46
CA PHE A 396 1.08 -25.88 -1.57
C PHE A 396 2.23 -26.71 -1.00
N SER A 397 3.47 -26.26 -1.11
CA SER A 397 4.59 -26.93 -0.44
C SER A 397 5.69 -25.97 -0.06
N ALA A 398 6.48 -26.40 0.92
CA ALA A 398 7.69 -25.72 1.31
C ALA A 398 8.81 -26.73 1.61
N ARG A 399 10.03 -26.38 1.24
CA ARG A 399 11.25 -27.15 1.53
C ARG A 399 12.36 -26.23 2.00
N PHE A 400 12.60 -26.23 3.31
CA PHE A 400 13.75 -25.56 3.93
C PHE A 400 15.00 -26.42 3.76
N THR A 401 16.14 -25.78 3.44
CA THR A 401 17.45 -26.44 3.32
C THR A 401 18.46 -25.73 4.22
N THR A 402 19.34 -26.50 4.86
CA THR A 402 20.40 -25.98 5.73
C THR A 402 21.77 -26.06 5.08
N ASN A 403 22.74 -25.34 5.63
CA ASN A 403 24.15 -25.39 5.19
C ASN A 403 24.81 -26.77 5.35
N LEU A 404 24.22 -27.66 6.16
CA LEU A 404 24.70 -29.04 6.34
C LEU A 404 23.98 -30.04 5.40
N GLY A 405 23.17 -29.55 4.45
CA GLY A 405 22.45 -30.37 3.48
C GLY A 405 21.21 -31.07 4.06
N ARG A 406 20.83 -30.79 5.32
CA ARG A 406 19.57 -31.26 5.90
C ARG A 406 18.40 -30.44 5.35
N ALA A 407 17.21 -31.03 5.37
CA ALA A 407 16.02 -30.37 4.91
C ALA A 407 14.79 -30.73 5.73
N LEU A 408 13.85 -29.78 5.82
CA LEU A 408 12.47 -30.00 6.28
C LEU A 408 11.55 -29.65 5.11
N ALA A 409 10.70 -30.60 4.70
CA ALA A 409 9.78 -30.40 3.60
C ALA A 409 8.38 -30.93 3.94
N GLY A 410 7.37 -30.36 3.31
CA GLY A 410 5.98 -30.79 3.46
C GLY A 410 5.07 -30.14 2.42
N GLY A 411 3.88 -30.70 2.24
CA GLY A 411 2.93 -30.29 1.21
C GLY A 411 3.13 -30.99 -0.14
N THR A 412 2.39 -30.54 -1.16
CA THR A 412 2.44 -31.07 -2.52
C THR A 412 3.15 -30.10 -3.46
N THR A 413 4.21 -30.55 -4.13
CA THR A 413 4.90 -29.72 -5.13
C THR A 413 3.99 -29.46 -6.33
N THR A 414 3.93 -28.21 -6.76
CA THR A 414 3.25 -27.76 -7.98
C THR A 414 4.29 -27.30 -9.01
N PRO A 415 3.91 -27.04 -10.28
CA PRO A 415 4.85 -26.49 -11.26
C PRO A 415 5.29 -25.05 -10.99
N ASP A 416 4.51 -24.28 -10.22
CA ASP A 416 4.77 -22.88 -9.92
C ASP A 416 5.49 -22.75 -8.58
N CYS A 417 6.82 -22.62 -8.66
CA CYS A 417 7.70 -22.57 -7.50
C CYS A 417 8.72 -21.44 -7.60
N VAL A 418 9.11 -20.92 -6.44
CA VAL A 418 10.25 -20.03 -6.26
C VAL A 418 11.20 -20.59 -5.21
N THR A 419 12.49 -20.28 -5.33
CA THR A 419 13.46 -20.53 -4.25
C THR A 419 13.99 -19.21 -3.73
N ARG A 420 13.87 -19.01 -2.42
CA ARG A 420 14.44 -17.87 -1.70
C ARG A 420 15.71 -18.33 -1.00
N THR A 421 16.84 -17.73 -1.36
CA THR A 421 18.17 -18.10 -0.84
C THR A 421 18.73 -16.94 -0.02
N ALA A 422 19.24 -17.25 1.17
CA ALA A 422 19.88 -16.25 2.02
C ALA A 422 21.11 -15.67 1.31
N PRO A 423 21.33 -14.34 1.38
CA PRO A 423 22.52 -13.71 0.80
C PRO A 423 23.80 -14.26 1.47
N THR A 424 24.95 -14.05 0.83
CA THR A 424 26.24 -14.46 1.39
C THR A 424 26.43 -13.87 2.79
N GLY A 425 26.77 -14.72 3.76
CA GLY A 425 26.90 -14.32 5.16
C GLY A 425 25.59 -14.17 5.93
N GLY A 426 24.43 -14.41 5.29
CA GLY A 426 23.11 -14.36 5.91
C GLY A 426 22.49 -15.74 6.20
N GLN A 427 21.35 -15.72 6.88
CA GLN A 427 20.47 -16.87 7.15
C GLN A 427 19.00 -16.43 7.14
N ILE A 428 18.07 -17.35 6.88
CA ILE A 428 16.63 -17.10 7.09
C ILE A 428 16.37 -17.08 8.61
N ALA A 429 15.70 -16.03 9.10
CA ALA A 429 15.49 -15.80 10.53
C ALA A 429 14.06 -15.37 10.91
N GLY A 430 13.16 -15.22 9.94
CA GLY A 430 11.77 -14.84 10.19
C GLY A 430 10.96 -14.85 8.90
N PHE A 431 9.69 -14.46 9.00
CA PHE A 431 8.76 -14.44 7.87
C PHE A 431 7.98 -13.13 7.78
N HIS A 432 7.46 -12.85 6.59
CA HIS A 432 6.44 -11.83 6.34
C HIS A 432 5.48 -12.32 5.26
N GLY A 433 4.22 -11.88 5.26
CA GLY A 433 3.25 -12.32 4.27
C GLY A 433 1.81 -12.31 4.75
N ARG A 434 1.03 -13.30 4.31
CA ARG A 434 -0.38 -13.48 4.65
C ARG A 434 -0.70 -14.93 4.98
N ALA A 435 -1.50 -15.15 6.01
CA ALA A 435 -1.93 -16.49 6.39
C ALA A 435 -3.29 -16.47 7.09
N GLY A 436 -4.07 -17.53 6.92
CA GLY A 436 -5.29 -17.78 7.64
C GLY A 436 -5.32 -19.20 8.18
N THR A 437 -6.27 -20.01 7.70
CA THR A 437 -6.32 -21.45 8.02
C THR A 437 -5.16 -22.24 7.42
N GLU A 438 -4.56 -21.72 6.36
CA GLU A 438 -3.32 -22.21 5.73
C GLU A 438 -2.43 -20.99 5.40
N VAL A 439 -1.21 -21.22 4.89
CA VAL A 439 -0.32 -20.13 4.45
C VAL A 439 -0.70 -19.71 3.04
N ASP A 440 -1.06 -18.44 2.86
CA ASP A 440 -1.57 -17.90 1.60
C ASP A 440 -0.47 -17.17 0.82
N LYS A 441 0.39 -16.42 1.52
CA LYS A 441 1.51 -15.64 0.95
C LYS A 441 2.69 -15.59 1.92
N ILE A 442 3.90 -15.77 1.42
CA ILE A 442 5.09 -15.84 2.28
C ILE A 442 6.33 -15.27 1.59
N GLY A 443 7.06 -14.45 2.33
CA GLY A 443 8.43 -14.07 2.12
C GLY A 443 9.26 -14.35 3.37
N VAL A 444 10.58 -14.26 3.25
CA VAL A 444 11.51 -14.54 4.35
C VAL A 444 12.27 -13.29 4.77
N ILE A 445 12.60 -13.23 6.06
CA ILE A 445 13.50 -12.24 6.66
C ILE A 445 14.87 -12.88 6.78
N TYR A 446 15.89 -12.23 6.27
CA TYR A 446 17.29 -12.59 6.41
C TYR A 446 17.99 -11.71 7.45
N THR A 447 18.85 -12.32 8.26
CA THR A 447 19.79 -11.61 9.15
C THR A 447 21.22 -12.03 8.83
N ARG A 448 22.19 -11.20 9.20
CA ARG A 448 23.62 -11.60 9.20
C ARG A 448 23.86 -12.74 10.18
N ARG A 449 24.81 -13.62 9.87
CA ARG A 449 25.19 -14.78 10.71
C ARG A 449 26.25 -14.46 11.74
#